data_AF-A0A658NVH1-F1
#
_entry.id   AF-A0A658NVH1-F1
#
_cell.length_a   1.000
_cell.length_b   1.000
_cell.length_c   1.000
_cell.angle_alpha   90.00
_cell.angle_beta   90.00
_cell.angle_gamma   90.00
#
_symmetry.space_group_name_H-M   'P 1'
#
loop_
_entity.id
_entity.type
_entity.pdbx_description
1 polymer ?
#
loop_
_entity_poly.entity_id
_entity_poly.type
_entity_poly.pdbx_seq_one_letter_code
_entity_poly.pdbx_strand_id
1 'polypeptide(L)' 'DIAVLCEHRDIADYFDAVVRNGASPVRAANWVRTEVLRTLNETGRSVKDFPVAPESLATLLSHIDGGALSTTAARSVFAK' A
#
# COMPACT_ATOMS: atom_id res chain seq x y z
N ASP A 1 6.38 0.52 -23.86
CA ASP A 1 5.46 1.57 -23.39
C ASP A 1 4.08 1.19 -22.88
N ILE A 2 3.56 -0.02 -23.09
CA ILE A 2 2.24 -0.38 -22.52
C ILE A 2 2.36 -0.88 -21.07
N ALA A 3 3.44 -1.60 -20.74
CA ALA A 3 3.65 -2.18 -19.41
C ALA A 3 3.67 -1.12 -18.29
N VAL A 4 4.38 0.00 -18.49
CA VAL A 4 4.47 1.10 -17.52
C VAL A 4 3.08 1.74 -17.28
N LEU A 5 2.29 1.95 -18.33
CA LEU A 5 0.93 2.51 -18.22
C LEU A 5 -0.04 1.56 -17.51
N CYS A 6 0.08 0.25 -17.72
CA CYS A 6 -0.68 -0.76 -16.99
C CYS A 6 -0.30 -0.78 -15.51
N GLU A 7 1.00 -0.70 -15.21
CA GLU A 7 1.49 -0.68 -13.83
C GLU A 7 0.97 0.54 -13.06
N HIS A 8 1.01 1.73 -13.67
CA HIS A 8 0.43 2.94 -13.07
C HIS A 8 -1.07 2.83 -12.79
N ARG A 9 -1.84 2.20 -13.69
CA ARG A 9 -3.27 1.97 -13.48
C ARG A 9 -3.50 0.99 -12.33
N ASP A 10 -2.79 -0.12 -12.32
CA ASP A 10 -2.96 -1.16 -11.30
C ASP A 10 -2.60 -0.61 -9.90
N ILE A 11 -1.58 0.24 -9.80
CA ILE A 11 -1.21 0.93 -8.56
C ILE A 11 -2.29 1.92 -8.13
N ALA A 12 -2.87 2.65 -9.08
CA ALA A 12 -3.96 3.58 -8.80
C ALA A 12 -5.22 2.84 -8.30
N ASP A 13 -5.55 1.69 -8.91
CA ASP A 13 -6.67 0.84 -8.49
C ASP A 13 -6.44 0.27 -7.08
N TYR A 14 -5.20 -0.19 -6.79
CA TYR A 14 -4.82 -0.63 -5.45
C TYR A 14 -4.94 0.50 -4.42
N PHE A 15 -4.45 1.70 -4.73
CA PHE A 15 -4.59 2.87 -3.88
C PHE A 15 -6.07 3.21 -3.61
N ASP A 16 -6.91 3.24 -4.65
CA ASP A 16 -8.34 3.55 -4.50
C ASP A 16 -9.03 2.50 -3.63
N ALA A 17 -8.69 1.21 -3.80
CA ALA A 17 -9.19 0.14 -2.93
C ALA A 17 -8.77 0.32 -1.47
N VAL A 18 -7.54 0.73 -1.18
CA VAL A 18 -7.06 1.01 0.18
C VAL A 18 -7.87 2.17 0.81
N VAL A 19 -8.10 3.25 0.06
CA VAL A 19 -8.87 4.40 0.53
C VAL A 19 -10.34 4.04 0.76
N ARG A 20 -10.96 3.27 -0.15
CA ARG A 20 -12.34 2.78 0.00
C ARG A 20 -12.53 1.93 1.25
N ASN A 21 -11.49 1.23 1.69
CA ASN A 21 -11.48 0.45 2.92
C ASN A 21 -11.24 1.30 4.19
N GLY A 22 -11.29 2.63 4.10
CA GLY A 22 -11.30 3.54 5.25
C GLY A 22 -9.94 4.17 5.60
N ALA A 23 -8.90 3.91 4.79
CA ALA A 23 -7.61 4.57 5.00
C ALA A 23 -7.65 6.05 4.62
N SER A 24 -6.92 6.88 5.37
CA SER A 24 -6.69 8.28 4.98
C SER A 24 -6.01 8.35 3.60
N PRO A 25 -6.56 9.10 2.61
CA PRO A 25 -5.99 9.22 1.28
C PRO A 25 -4.53 9.68 1.28
N VAL A 26 -4.20 10.63 2.16
CA VAL A 26 -2.84 11.16 2.31
C VAL A 26 -1.89 10.08 2.81
N ARG A 27 -2.31 9.30 3.81
CA ARG A 27 -1.50 8.23 4.38
C ARG A 27 -1.35 7.07 3.41
N ALA A 28 -2.43 6.66 2.76
CA ALA A 28 -2.43 5.62 1.74
C ALA A 28 -1.49 5.99 0.59
N ALA A 29 -1.54 7.22 0.07
CA ALA A 29 -0.65 7.68 -0.99
C ALA A 29 0.84 7.62 -0.56
N ASN A 30 1.14 8.04 0.67
CA ASN A 30 2.50 7.95 1.20
C ASN A 30 2.98 6.50 1.31
N TRP A 31 2.15 5.60 1.86
CA TRP A 31 2.50 4.19 2.02
C TRP A 31 2.64 3.44 0.69
N VAL A 32 1.76 3.73 -0.26
CA VAL A 32 1.86 3.15 -1.61
C VAL A 32 3.17 3.60 -2.25
N ARG A 33 3.50 4.90 -2.19
CA ARG A 33 4.74 5.44 -2.80
C ARG A 33 6.02 4.95 -2.13
N THR A 34 6.02 4.70 -0.82
CA THR A 34 7.23 4.30 -0.10
C THR A 34 7.34 2.79 0.06
N GLU A 35 6.34 2.13 0.65
CA GLU A 35 6.45 0.71 1.01
C GLU A 35 6.02 -0.18 -0.15
N VAL A 36 4.83 0.05 -0.72
CA VAL A 36 4.32 -0.81 -1.79
C VAL A 36 5.24 -0.75 -3.00
N LEU A 37 5.54 0.45 -3.51
CA LEU A 37 6.48 0.59 -4.63
C LEU A 37 7.85 -0.02 -4.32
N ARG A 38 8.40 0.17 -3.12
CA ARG A 38 9.69 -0.44 -2.76
C ARG A 38 9.62 -1.97 -2.84
N THR A 39 8.59 -2.59 -2.25
CA THR A 39 8.44 -4.05 -2.29
C THR A 39 8.19 -4.57 -3.70
N LEU A 40 7.42 -3.86 -4.53
CA LEU A 40 7.23 -4.24 -5.94
C LEU A 40 8.54 -4.19 -6.72
N ASN A 41 9.35 -3.14 -6.51
CA ASN A 41 10.68 -3.03 -7.11
C ASN A 41 11.64 -4.13 -6.61
N GLU A 42 11.63 -4.45 -5.31
CA GLU A 42 12.48 -5.49 -4.72
C GLU A 42 12.10 -6.90 -5.17
N THR A 43 10.81 -7.17 -5.33
CA THR A 43 10.29 -8.49 -5.73
C THR A 43 10.16 -8.66 -7.23
N GLY A 44 10.24 -7.57 -8.01
CA GLY A 44 9.99 -7.56 -9.44
C GLY A 44 8.57 -7.97 -9.83
N ARG A 45 7.60 -7.83 -8.90
CA ARG A 45 6.21 -8.25 -9.09
C ARG A 45 5.33 -7.06 -9.45
N SER A 46 4.22 -7.35 -10.13
CA SER A 46 3.13 -6.38 -10.28
C SER A 46 2.35 -6.23 -8.98
N VAL A 47 1.72 -5.08 -8.78
CA VAL A 47 0.82 -4.85 -7.65
C VAL A 47 -0.38 -5.82 -7.63
N LYS A 48 -0.72 -6.41 -8.77
CA LYS A 48 -1.72 -7.49 -8.86
C LYS A 48 -1.31 -8.77 -8.14
N ASP A 49 0.00 -9.04 -8.09
CA ASP A 49 0.58 -10.19 -7.39
C ASP A 49 1.14 -9.80 -6.02
N PHE A 50 0.73 -8.62 -5.52
CA PHE A 50 1.17 -8.12 -4.24
C PHE A 50 0.58 -8.96 -3.11
N PRO A 51 1.39 -9.46 -2.17
CA PRO A 51 0.92 -10.36 -1.13
C PRO A 51 0.03 -9.68 -0.08
N VAL A 52 0.00 -8.35 -0.05
CA VAL A 52 -0.82 -7.59 0.90
C VAL A 52 -2.09 -7.12 0.21
N ALA A 53 -3.24 -7.56 0.73
CA ALA A 53 -4.54 -7.10 0.26
C ALA A 53 -4.76 -5.60 0.61
N PRO A 54 -5.47 -4.84 -0.23
CA PRO A 54 -5.84 -3.44 0.05
C PRO A 54 -6.49 -3.24 1.42
N GLU A 55 -7.36 -4.16 1.83
CA GLU A 55 -8.08 -4.18 3.11
C GLU A 55 -7.12 -4.28 4.30
N SER A 56 -6.10 -5.13 4.19
CA SER A 56 -5.09 -5.33 5.23
C SER A 56 -4.25 -4.08 5.42
N LEU A 57 -3.85 -3.44 4.31
CA LEU A 57 -3.14 -2.17 4.38
C LEU A 57 -4.04 -1.09 4.99
N ALA A 58 -5.30 -0.97 4.56
CA ALA A 58 -6.23 0.02 5.11
C ALA A 58 -6.46 -0.14 6.62
N THR A 59 -6.58 -1.39 7.09
CA THR A 59 -6.68 -1.72 8.52
C THR A 59 -5.43 -1.28 9.27
N LEU A 60 -4.24 -1.61 8.76
CA LEU A 60 -2.97 -1.17 9.33
C LEU A 60 -2.89 0.36 9.43
N LEU A 61 -3.26 1.07 8.36
CA LEU A 61 -3.26 2.52 8.34
C LEU A 61 -4.24 3.13 9.34
N SER A 62 -5.41 2.51 9.50
CA SER A 62 -6.41 2.93 10.49
C SER A 62 -5.91 2.77 11.92
N HIS A 63 -5.15 1.71 12.22
CA HIS A 63 -4.49 1.56 13.53
C HIS A 63 -3.44 2.63 13.80
N ILE A 64 -2.73 3.08 12.75
CA ILE A 64 -1.76 4.18 12.89
C ILE A 64 -2.49 5.51 13.12
N ASP A 65 -3.57 5.78 12.37
CA ASP A 65 -4.38 7.00 12.56
C ASP A 65 -5.06 7.03 13.94
N GLY A 66 -5.49 5.88 14.45
CA GLY A 66 -6.02 5.73 15.80
C GLY A 66 -4.97 5.81 16.93
N GLY A 67 -3.68 5.99 16.60
CA GLY A 67 -2.60 6.06 17.58
C GLY A 67 -2.27 4.73 18.27
N ALA A 68 -2.92 3.63 17.86
CA ALA A 68 -2.67 2.29 18.40
C ALA A 68 -1.32 1.72 17.93
N LEU A 69 -0.82 2.18 16.78
CA LEU A 69 0.45 1.74 16.21
C LEU A 69 1.29 2.90 15.69
N SER A 70 2.58 2.92 16.00
CA SER A 70 3.52 3.86 15.38
C SER A 70 3.82 3.46 13.94
N THR A 71 4.06 4.44 13.06
CA THR A 71 4.42 4.21 11.65
C THR A 71 5.63 3.28 11.48
N THR A 72 6.62 3.37 12.39
CA THR A 72 7.80 2.47 12.42
C THR A 72 7.45 1.03 12.77
N ALA A 73 6.58 0.82 13.75
CA ALA A 73 6.09 -0.51 14.11
C ALA A 73 5.27 -1.12 12.98
N ALA A 74 4.41 -0.31 12.35
CA ALA A 74 3.57 -0.75 11.24
C ALA A 74 4.42 -1.19 10.04
N ARG A 75 5.48 -0.45 9.73
CA ARG A 75 6.46 -0.85 8.71
C ARG A 75 7.10 -2.19 9.02
N SER A 76 7.47 -2.41 10.28
CA SER A 76 8.06 -3.68 10.71
C SER A 76 7.09 -4.85 10.56
N VAL A 77 5.80 -4.63 10.82
CA VAL A 77 4.73 -5.62 10.58
C VAL A 77 4.49 -5.85 9.09
N PHE A 78 4.54 -4.80 8.28
CA PHE A 78 4.33 -4.88 6.83
C PHE A 78 5.51 -5.54 6.08
N ALA A 79 6.73 -5.37 6.59
CA ALA A 79 7.95 -5.95 6.01
C ALA A 79 8.17 -7.42 6.41
N LYS A 80 7.27 -8.01 7.19
CA LYS A 80 7.37 -9.36 7.74
C LYS A 80 6.40 -10.30 7.04
#